data_AF-A0A3D5DYY0-F1
#
_entry.id   AF-A0A3D5DYY0-F1
#
_cell.length_a   1.000
_cell.length_b   1.000
_cell.length_c   1.000
_cell.angle_alpha   90.00
_cell.angle_beta   90.00
_cell.angle_gamma   90.00
#
_symmetry.space_group_name_H-M   'P 1'
#
loop_
_entity.id
_entity.type
_entity.pdbx_description
1 polymer ?
#
loop_
_entity_poly.entity_id
_entity_poly.type
_entity_poly.pdbx_seq_one_letter_code
_entity_poly.pdbx_strand_id
1 'polypeptide(L)'
;MVVRPPSRDELAAIARGYGMHLSEEDLGSFEPMAAGLLSSYETVEELYAASAPRPPADRPWTRPEPADNPLAAWYVRTEIRERPDGPLAGRRVVVKDNIEVAGVPMMNGSRTLEGFVPSRDATVVSRLLAAGATITGKAVCEDLCFSGASHTSVTGPVRNPWDVTRTTGGSSSGSAALVAAGEVDLALGGDQGGSVRIPSAFCGTVGHKPSHGLVPYTGAFPIEFTLDHLGPITRTVADAALMLSVIA
;
A
#
# COMPACT_ATOMS: atom_id res chain seq x y z
N MET A 1 -7.92 17.11 -12.62
CA MET A 1 -9.39 17.28 -12.73
C MET A 1 -9.69 18.74 -12.47
N VAL A 2 -10.41 19.45 -13.34
CA VAL A 2 -10.72 20.87 -13.09
C VAL A 2 -11.51 20.99 -11.79
N VAL A 3 -10.97 21.72 -10.81
CA VAL A 3 -11.63 21.93 -9.53
C VAL A 3 -12.81 22.86 -9.76
N ARG A 4 -14.02 22.31 -9.67
CA ARG A 4 -15.24 23.09 -9.83
C ARG A 4 -15.43 23.99 -8.61
N PRO A 5 -15.70 25.29 -8.79
CA PRO A 5 -16.13 26.14 -7.70
C PRO A 5 -17.40 25.59 -7.03
N PRO A 6 -17.52 25.66 -5.70
CA PRO A 6 -18.72 25.22 -4.99
C PRO A 6 -19.91 26.07 -5.45
N SER A 7 -21.06 25.43 -5.62
CA SER A 7 -22.34 26.11 -5.78
C SER A 7 -22.68 26.92 -4.53
N ARG A 8 -23.61 27.87 -4.67
CA ARG A 8 -24.12 28.65 -3.53
C ARG A 8 -24.63 27.77 -2.38
N ASP A 9 -25.33 26.69 -2.69
CA ASP A 9 -25.85 25.76 -1.68
C ASP A 9 -24.72 25.02 -0.95
N GLU A 10 -23.67 24.63 -1.68
CA GLU A 10 -22.47 24.01 -1.12
C GLU A 10 -21.70 25.01 -0.24
N LEU A 11 -21.54 26.26 -0.68
CA LEU A 11 -20.92 27.33 0.12
C LEU A 11 -21.69 27.56 1.43
N ALA A 12 -23.02 27.62 1.38
CA ALA A 12 -23.85 27.76 2.57
C ALA A 12 -23.75 26.52 3.49
N ALA A 13 -23.66 25.32 2.93
CA ALA A 13 -23.47 24.09 3.69
C ALA A 13 -22.08 24.05 4.38
N ILE A 14 -21.03 24.43 3.66
CA ILE A 14 -19.66 24.55 4.18
C ILE A 14 -19.64 25.57 5.33
N ALA A 15 -20.24 26.75 5.15
CA ALA A 15 -20.31 27.78 6.18
C ALA A 15 -21.00 27.27 7.46
N ARG A 16 -22.16 26.62 7.32
CA ARG A 16 -22.85 26.00 8.46
C ARG A 16 -22.01 24.93 9.14
N GLY A 17 -21.26 24.14 8.38
CA GLY A 17 -20.33 23.14 8.93
C GLY A 17 -19.25 23.75 9.83
N TYR A 18 -18.85 24.99 9.57
CA TYR A 18 -17.92 25.76 10.41
C TYR A 18 -18.60 26.64 11.46
N GLY A 19 -19.92 26.56 11.62
CA GLY A 19 -20.67 27.43 12.53
C GLY A 19 -20.75 28.89 12.06
N MET A 20 -20.48 29.16 10.79
CA MET A 20 -20.65 30.48 10.18
C MET A 20 -22.07 30.64 9.64
N HIS A 21 -22.72 31.74 9.99
CA HIS A 21 -24.07 32.08 9.51
C HIS A 21 -23.96 33.19 8.46
N LEU A 22 -23.72 32.79 7.22
CA LEU A 22 -23.63 33.72 6.09
C LEU A 22 -25.02 34.16 5.64
N SER A 23 -25.21 35.46 5.46
CA SER A 23 -26.40 36.03 4.81
C SER A 23 -26.37 35.80 3.29
N GLU A 24 -27.49 36.08 2.62
CA GLU A 24 -27.54 36.03 1.14
C GLU A 24 -26.59 37.04 0.48
N GLU A 25 -26.33 38.18 1.15
CA GLU A 25 -25.36 39.18 0.69
C GLU A 25 -23.92 38.66 0.84
N ASP A 26 -23.62 38.01 1.97
CA ASP A 26 -22.33 37.37 2.19
C ASP A 26 -22.08 36.28 1.15
N LEU A 27 -23.06 35.40 0.92
CA LEU A 27 -22.97 34.35 -0.09
C LEU A 27 -22.75 34.92 -1.50
N GLY A 28 -23.44 36.02 -1.84
CA GLY A 28 -23.24 36.74 -3.09
C GLY A 28 -21.82 37.33 -3.25
N SER A 29 -21.16 37.65 -2.13
CA SER A 29 -19.78 38.14 -2.13
C SER A 29 -18.75 37.01 -2.18
N PHE A 30 -18.97 35.91 -1.47
CA PHE A 30 -18.03 34.78 -1.41
C PHE A 30 -18.01 33.93 -2.68
N GLU A 31 -19.14 33.83 -3.40
CA GLU A 31 -19.25 33.03 -4.63
C GLU A 31 -18.21 33.42 -5.71
N PRO A 32 -18.11 34.68 -6.17
CA PRO A 32 -17.08 35.07 -7.14
C PRO A 32 -15.65 35.02 -6.57
N MET A 33 -15.48 35.23 -5.25
CA MET A 33 -14.16 35.11 -4.61
C MET A 33 -13.67 33.66 -4.61
N ALA A 34 -14.55 32.70 -4.28
CA ALA A 34 -14.23 31.28 -4.31
C ALA A 34 -13.89 30.82 -5.74
N ALA A 35 -14.65 31.26 -6.74
CA ALA A 35 -14.34 30.99 -8.15
C ALA A 35 -12.97 31.57 -8.56
N GLY A 36 -12.69 32.82 -8.19
CA GLY A 36 -11.39 33.46 -8.44
C GLY A 36 -10.22 32.74 -7.78
N LEU A 37 -10.35 32.35 -6.50
CA LEU A 37 -9.31 31.60 -5.79
C LEU A 37 -9.06 30.23 -6.41
N LEU A 38 -10.13 29.51 -6.76
CA LEU A 38 -10.03 28.16 -7.32
C LEU A 38 -9.51 28.14 -8.76
N SER A 39 -9.56 29.26 -9.49
CA SER A 39 -8.93 29.36 -10.82
C SER A 39 -7.43 29.03 -10.81
N SER A 40 -6.73 29.28 -9.69
CA SER A 40 -5.31 28.90 -9.54
C SER A 40 -5.08 27.39 -9.66
N TYR A 41 -6.10 26.56 -9.41
CA TYR A 41 -6.01 25.10 -9.54
C TYR A 41 -5.92 24.66 -11.01
N GLU A 42 -6.39 25.47 -11.96
CA GLU A 42 -6.21 25.19 -13.39
C GLU A 42 -4.73 25.17 -13.75
N THR A 43 -3.97 26.17 -13.29
CA THR A 43 -2.52 26.21 -13.47
C THR A 43 -1.82 25.04 -12.77
N VAL A 44 -2.25 24.67 -11.57
CA VAL A 44 -1.70 23.49 -10.87
C VAL A 44 -1.92 22.21 -11.68
N GLU A 45 -3.11 22.03 -12.26
CA GLU A 45 -3.46 20.88 -13.09
C GLU A 45 -2.65 20.82 -14.38
N GLU A 46 -2.44 21.97 -15.05
CA GLU A 46 -1.58 22.05 -16.24
C GLU A 46 -0.12 21.67 -15.92
N LEU A 47 0.43 22.22 -14.83
CA LEU A 47 1.79 21.93 -14.39
C LEU A 47 1.95 20.46 -13.95
N TYR A 48 0.94 19.90 -13.30
CA TYR A 48 0.92 18.50 -12.92
C TYR A 48 0.82 17.60 -14.14
N ALA A 49 -0.07 17.88 -15.09
CA ALA A 49 -0.23 17.08 -16.31
C ALA A 49 1.07 16.99 -17.12
N ALA A 50 1.89 18.05 -17.11
CA ALA A 50 3.21 18.07 -17.75
C ALA A 50 4.26 17.19 -17.07
N SER A 51 4.11 16.90 -15.77
CA SER A 51 5.09 16.19 -14.93
C SER A 51 4.56 14.89 -14.31
N ALA A 52 3.31 14.53 -14.60
CA ALA A 52 2.65 13.38 -14.01
C ALA A 52 3.42 12.09 -14.34
N PRO A 53 3.64 11.22 -13.34
CA PRO A 53 4.31 9.94 -13.56
C PRO A 53 3.46 9.09 -14.50
N ARG A 54 4.14 8.25 -15.27
CA ARG A 54 3.50 7.23 -16.07
C ARG A 54 3.94 5.87 -15.55
N PRO A 55 3.00 4.94 -15.29
CA PRO A 55 3.39 3.59 -14.92
C PRO A 55 4.19 2.95 -16.07
N PRO A 56 5.12 2.03 -15.77
CA PRO A 56 5.76 1.21 -16.79
C PRO A 56 4.71 0.45 -17.60
N ALA A 57 4.89 0.40 -18.92
CA ALA A 57 3.93 -0.25 -19.82
C ALA A 57 3.95 -1.79 -19.73
N ASP A 58 5.04 -2.38 -19.21
CA ASP A 58 5.31 -3.82 -19.26
C ASP A 58 5.50 -4.42 -17.86
N ARG A 59 4.39 -4.50 -17.11
CA ARG A 59 4.34 -5.20 -15.82
C ARG A 59 3.08 -6.07 -15.77
N PRO A 60 3.11 -7.27 -16.40
CA PRO A 60 1.96 -8.15 -16.44
C PRO A 60 1.66 -8.68 -15.04
N TRP A 61 0.38 -8.84 -14.74
CA TRP A 61 -0.08 -9.43 -13.49
C TRP A 61 -1.29 -10.32 -13.74
N THR A 62 -1.51 -11.27 -12.84
CA THR A 62 -2.67 -12.16 -12.88
C THR A 62 -3.30 -12.25 -11.50
N ARG A 63 -4.63 -12.35 -11.44
CA ARG A 63 -5.32 -12.72 -10.21
C ARG A 63 -5.32 -14.25 -10.13
N PRO A 64 -4.71 -14.86 -9.10
CA PRO A 64 -4.65 -16.31 -9.03
C PRO A 64 -6.03 -16.90 -8.77
N GLU A 65 -6.31 -18.04 -9.40
CA GLU A 65 -7.51 -18.82 -9.12
C GLU A 65 -7.46 -19.39 -7.69
N PRO A 66 -8.61 -19.69 -7.05
CA PRO A 66 -8.63 -20.23 -5.68
C PRO A 66 -7.76 -21.48 -5.48
N ALA A 67 -7.64 -22.33 -6.50
CA ALA A 67 -6.78 -23.52 -6.46
C ALA A 67 -5.28 -23.19 -6.36
N ASP A 68 -4.85 -22.07 -6.95
CA ASP A 68 -3.46 -21.59 -6.94
C ASP A 68 -3.19 -20.56 -5.81
N ASN A 69 -4.19 -20.34 -4.94
CA ASN A 69 -4.12 -19.44 -3.80
C ASN A 69 -4.82 -20.06 -2.56
N PRO A 70 -4.40 -21.26 -2.11
CA PRO A 70 -5.11 -22.02 -1.08
C PRO A 70 -5.16 -21.31 0.28
N LEU A 71 -4.23 -20.39 0.55
CA LEU A 71 -4.19 -19.59 1.78
C LEU A 71 -4.95 -18.26 1.67
N ALA A 72 -5.49 -17.92 0.49
CA ALA A 72 -6.04 -16.61 0.17
C ALA A 72 -5.06 -15.46 0.45
N ALA A 73 -3.75 -15.72 0.31
CA ALA A 73 -2.69 -14.79 0.72
C ALA A 73 -2.19 -13.90 -0.43
N TRP A 74 -2.40 -14.32 -1.68
CA TRP A 74 -2.12 -13.50 -2.87
C TRP A 74 -3.31 -12.63 -3.24
N TYR A 75 -3.06 -11.35 -3.52
CA TYR A 75 -4.02 -10.49 -4.21
C TYR A 75 -3.86 -10.64 -5.72
N VAL A 76 -2.65 -10.39 -6.22
CA VAL A 76 -2.23 -10.65 -7.60
C VAL A 76 -0.80 -11.20 -7.63
N ARG A 77 -0.47 -11.98 -8.65
CA ARG A 77 0.88 -12.46 -8.96
C ARG A 77 1.45 -11.65 -10.13
N THR A 78 2.76 -11.46 -10.14
CA THR A 78 3.52 -10.80 -11.22
C THR A 78 4.93 -11.37 -11.27
N GLU A 79 5.74 -10.93 -12.22
CA GLU A 79 7.17 -11.23 -12.26
C GLU A 79 7.91 -9.98 -12.76
N ILE A 80 8.29 -9.11 -11.84
CA ILE A 80 8.97 -7.85 -12.16
C ILE A 80 10.42 -7.97 -11.71
N ARG A 81 11.33 -7.79 -12.66
CA ARG A 81 12.78 -7.77 -12.43
C ARG A 81 13.43 -6.71 -13.31
N GLU A 82 14.28 -5.89 -12.72
CA GLU A 82 14.98 -4.82 -13.46
C GLU A 82 16.47 -5.12 -13.66
N ARG A 83 17.07 -5.92 -12.77
CA ARG A 83 18.48 -6.31 -12.85
C ARG A 83 18.70 -7.79 -12.56
N PRO A 84 19.69 -8.41 -13.21
CA PRO A 84 20.01 -9.81 -12.96
C PRO A 84 20.84 -10.02 -11.69
N ASP A 85 21.52 -8.98 -11.20
CA ASP A 85 22.56 -9.00 -10.19
C ASP A 85 22.26 -8.10 -8.98
N GLY A 86 23.01 -8.29 -7.88
CA GLY A 86 22.86 -7.54 -6.64
C GLY A 86 22.69 -8.45 -5.41
N PRO A 87 22.62 -7.88 -4.20
CA PRO A 87 22.57 -8.65 -2.96
C PRO A 87 21.29 -9.49 -2.80
N LEU A 88 20.23 -9.18 -3.56
CA LEU A 88 18.98 -9.93 -3.59
C LEU A 88 18.76 -10.68 -4.92
N ALA A 89 19.80 -10.84 -5.73
CA ALA A 89 19.73 -11.60 -6.98
C ALA A 89 19.17 -13.00 -6.74
N GLY A 90 18.14 -13.37 -7.50
CA GLY A 90 17.47 -14.67 -7.40
C GLY A 90 16.48 -14.81 -6.24
N ARG A 91 16.29 -13.76 -5.42
CA ARG A 91 15.30 -13.77 -4.34
C ARG A 91 13.94 -13.31 -4.86
N ARG A 92 12.89 -14.06 -4.52
CA ARG A 92 11.49 -13.73 -4.79
C ARG A 92 10.91 -12.94 -3.63
N VAL A 93 10.35 -11.77 -3.92
CA VAL A 93 9.82 -10.85 -2.90
C VAL A 93 8.36 -10.54 -3.19
N VAL A 94 7.49 -10.73 -2.19
CA VAL A 94 6.11 -10.23 -2.26
C VAL A 94 5.98 -8.88 -1.56
N VAL A 95 5.14 -8.01 -2.11
CA VAL A 95 4.90 -6.66 -1.58
C VAL A 95 3.52 -6.62 -0.95
N LYS A 96 3.41 -6.22 0.33
CA LYS A 96 2.08 -6.02 0.97
C LYS A 96 1.22 -5.10 0.12
N ASP A 97 -0.08 -5.40 0.02
CA ASP A 97 -0.93 -4.72 -0.93
C ASP A 97 -1.17 -3.23 -0.64
N ASN A 98 -0.89 -2.75 0.56
CA ASN A 98 -0.91 -1.31 0.86
C ASN A 98 0.31 -0.53 0.33
N ILE A 99 1.28 -1.20 -0.31
CA ILE A 99 2.49 -0.60 -0.88
C ILE A 99 2.35 -0.60 -2.41
N GLU A 100 2.60 0.57 -3.01
CA GLU A 100 2.48 0.80 -4.44
C GLU A 100 3.58 0.06 -5.23
N VAL A 101 3.14 -0.62 -6.30
CA VAL A 101 3.99 -1.18 -7.35
C VAL A 101 3.41 -0.70 -8.66
N ALA A 102 4.13 0.17 -9.38
CA ALA A 102 3.60 0.86 -10.56
C ALA A 102 3.08 -0.15 -11.61
N GLY A 103 1.87 0.09 -12.13
CA GLY A 103 1.24 -0.77 -13.14
C GLY A 103 0.61 -2.07 -12.62
N VAL A 104 0.77 -2.39 -11.33
CA VAL A 104 0.18 -3.56 -10.68
C VAL A 104 -0.95 -3.12 -9.75
N PRO A 105 -2.18 -3.66 -9.87
CA PRO A 105 -3.32 -3.21 -9.08
C PRO A 105 -3.08 -3.41 -7.59
N MET A 106 -3.76 -2.59 -6.79
CA MET A 106 -3.83 -2.72 -5.34
C MET A 106 -5.20 -2.32 -4.82
N MET A 107 -5.57 -2.82 -3.64
CA MET A 107 -6.83 -2.50 -2.97
C MET A 107 -6.68 -2.31 -1.45
N ASN A 108 -5.50 -2.55 -0.87
CA ASN A 108 -5.26 -2.41 0.58
C ASN A 108 -6.31 -3.18 1.43
N GLY A 109 -6.66 -4.39 0.97
CA GLY A 109 -7.68 -5.23 1.60
C GLY A 109 -9.11 -4.66 1.59
N SER A 110 -9.35 -3.51 0.95
CA SER A 110 -10.57 -2.72 1.10
C SER A 110 -11.34 -2.54 -0.20
N ARG A 111 -12.68 -2.47 -0.09
CA ARG A 111 -13.56 -2.11 -1.22
C ARG A 111 -13.35 -0.66 -1.63
N THR A 112 -12.91 0.21 -0.71
CA THR A 112 -12.80 1.65 -0.97
C THR A 112 -11.65 1.98 -1.93
N LEU A 113 -10.67 1.09 -2.08
CA LEU A 113 -9.51 1.25 -2.97
C LEU A 113 -9.48 0.20 -4.09
N GLU A 114 -10.48 -0.68 -4.17
CA GLU A 114 -10.54 -1.69 -5.23
C GLU A 114 -10.59 -1.03 -6.62
N GLY A 115 -9.73 -1.51 -7.53
CA GLY A 115 -9.60 -0.97 -8.89
C GLY A 115 -8.51 0.09 -9.06
N PHE A 116 -7.85 0.52 -7.98
CA PHE A 116 -6.72 1.43 -8.07
C PHE A 116 -5.47 0.73 -8.66
N VAL A 117 -4.83 1.41 -9.62
CA VAL A 117 -3.53 1.00 -10.18
C VAL A 117 -2.56 2.17 -10.02
N PRO A 118 -1.54 2.06 -9.15
CA PRO A 118 -0.60 3.13 -8.91
C PRO A 118 0.30 3.39 -10.13
N SER A 119 0.72 4.64 -10.27
CA SER A 119 1.61 5.10 -11.34
C SER A 119 3.09 5.18 -10.93
N ARG A 120 3.39 4.94 -9.65
CA ARG A 120 4.74 4.99 -9.07
C ARG A 120 5.03 3.73 -8.29
N ASP A 121 6.30 3.36 -8.23
CA ASP A 121 6.78 2.40 -7.24
C ASP A 121 7.00 3.10 -5.92
N ALA A 122 6.67 2.42 -4.83
CA ALA A 122 7.17 2.81 -3.52
C ALA A 122 8.71 2.80 -3.51
N THR A 123 9.34 3.68 -2.73
CA THR A 123 10.81 3.78 -2.67
C THR A 123 11.46 2.44 -2.29
N VAL A 124 10.84 1.68 -1.39
CA VAL A 124 11.29 0.35 -1.00
C VAL A 124 11.21 -0.67 -2.14
N VAL A 125 10.22 -0.56 -3.04
CA VAL A 125 10.07 -1.43 -4.21
C VAL A 125 11.19 -1.14 -5.22
N SER A 126 11.45 0.13 -5.51
CA SER A 126 12.57 0.53 -6.38
C SER A 126 13.92 0.07 -5.83
N ARG A 127 14.14 0.18 -4.51
CA ARG A 127 15.38 -0.31 -3.85
C ARG A 127 15.55 -1.82 -4.00
N LEU A 128 14.48 -2.60 -3.82
CA LEU A 128 14.52 -4.06 -3.99
C LEU A 128 14.84 -4.47 -5.42
N LEU A 129 14.17 -3.85 -6.41
CA LEU A 129 14.42 -4.13 -7.83
C LEU A 129 15.86 -3.77 -8.24
N ALA A 130 16.36 -2.62 -7.78
CA ALA A 130 17.74 -2.19 -8.01
C ALA A 130 18.79 -3.12 -7.35
N ALA A 131 18.40 -3.84 -6.30
CA ALA A 131 19.22 -4.84 -5.61
C ALA A 131 19.13 -6.26 -6.20
N GLY A 132 18.45 -6.43 -7.34
CA GLY A 132 18.36 -7.68 -8.08
C GLY A 132 17.20 -8.60 -7.65
N ALA A 133 16.31 -8.13 -6.78
CA ALA A 133 15.14 -8.90 -6.37
C ALA A 133 14.12 -9.02 -7.52
N THR A 134 13.38 -10.12 -7.52
CA THR A 134 12.18 -10.27 -8.36
C THR A 134 10.93 -10.02 -7.51
N ILE A 135 10.13 -9.02 -7.86
CA ILE A 135 8.81 -8.82 -7.23
C ILE A 135 7.84 -9.81 -7.85
N THR A 136 7.26 -10.69 -7.02
CA THR A 136 6.43 -11.82 -7.47
C THR A 136 4.93 -11.60 -7.30
N GLY A 137 4.52 -10.50 -6.68
CA GLY A 137 3.11 -10.18 -6.52
C GLY A 137 2.80 -9.20 -5.40
N LYS A 138 1.50 -9.05 -5.16
CA LYS A 138 0.92 -8.31 -4.05
C LYS A 138 0.33 -9.28 -3.04
N ALA A 139 0.73 -9.17 -1.78
CA ALA A 139 0.19 -9.96 -0.68
C ALA A 139 -1.02 -9.27 -0.06
N VAL A 140 -2.09 -10.03 0.18
CA VAL A 140 -3.29 -9.55 0.87
C VAL A 140 -2.91 -8.93 2.22
N CYS A 141 -3.59 -7.85 2.57
CA CYS A 141 -3.57 -7.25 3.89
C CYS A 141 -4.99 -7.00 4.38
N GLU A 142 -5.12 -6.68 5.66
CA GLU A 142 -6.41 -6.36 6.28
C GLU A 142 -7.06 -5.09 5.68
N ASP A 143 -8.37 -4.95 5.85
CA ASP A 143 -9.15 -3.80 5.34
C ASP A 143 -8.61 -2.48 5.92
N LEU A 144 -8.07 -1.65 5.03
CA LEU A 144 -7.34 -0.42 5.35
C LEU A 144 -6.28 -0.62 6.44
N CYS A 145 -5.71 -1.82 6.51
CA CYS A 145 -4.69 -2.24 7.46
C CYS A 145 -5.06 -2.11 8.95
N PHE A 146 -6.34 -1.91 9.31
CA PHE A 146 -6.78 -1.59 10.67
C PHE A 146 -7.26 -2.81 11.47
N SER A 147 -6.53 -3.93 11.37
CA SER A 147 -6.80 -5.17 12.12
C SER A 147 -5.49 -5.91 12.43
N GLY A 148 -5.41 -6.45 13.65
CA GLY A 148 -4.32 -7.34 14.09
C GLY A 148 -4.57 -8.83 13.80
N ALA A 149 -5.72 -9.18 13.23
CA ALA A 149 -6.07 -10.54 12.82
C ALA A 149 -6.03 -10.67 11.28
N SER A 150 -6.58 -11.75 10.71
CA SER A 150 -6.49 -12.04 9.27
C SER A 150 -7.85 -12.29 8.60
N HIS A 151 -8.90 -11.58 9.03
CA HIS A 151 -10.29 -11.88 8.64
C HIS A 151 -11.06 -10.70 8.06
N THR A 152 -10.43 -9.52 7.98
CA THR A 152 -11.13 -8.30 7.59
C THR A 152 -10.99 -7.96 6.11
N SER A 153 -9.97 -8.49 5.41
CA SER A 153 -9.81 -8.25 3.98
C SER A 153 -11.07 -8.64 3.21
N VAL A 154 -11.45 -7.78 2.27
CA VAL A 154 -12.59 -7.98 1.37
C VAL A 154 -12.43 -9.21 0.48
N THR A 155 -11.19 -9.60 0.18
CA THR A 155 -10.88 -10.83 -0.56
C THR A 155 -11.11 -12.11 0.25
N GLY A 156 -11.48 -11.97 1.53
CA GLY A 156 -11.69 -13.08 2.46
C GLY A 156 -10.52 -13.26 3.43
N PRO A 157 -10.70 -14.15 4.43
CA PRO A 157 -9.70 -14.38 5.46
C PRO A 157 -8.45 -15.08 4.92
N VAL A 158 -7.28 -14.58 5.29
CA VAL A 158 -6.00 -15.25 5.04
C VAL A 158 -5.81 -16.38 6.05
N ARG A 159 -5.44 -17.57 5.56
CA ARG A 159 -5.34 -18.80 6.35
C ARG A 159 -3.91 -19.09 6.77
N ASN A 160 -3.73 -19.56 8.00
CA ASN A 160 -2.42 -19.90 8.53
C ASN A 160 -1.87 -21.19 7.92
N PRO A 161 -0.64 -21.20 7.35
CA PRO A 161 -0.05 -22.40 6.78
C PRO A 161 0.20 -23.51 7.83
N TRP A 162 0.29 -23.17 9.12
CA TRP A 162 0.40 -24.16 10.20
C TRP A 162 -0.93 -24.83 10.54
N ASP A 163 -2.05 -24.15 10.30
CA ASP A 163 -3.43 -24.65 10.50
C ASP A 163 -4.40 -23.73 9.75
N VAL A 164 -4.96 -24.23 8.64
CA VAL A 164 -5.81 -23.43 7.73
C VAL A 164 -7.16 -22.99 8.32
N THR A 165 -7.47 -23.44 9.55
CA THR A 165 -8.62 -22.99 10.33
C THR A 165 -8.31 -21.80 11.24
N ARG A 166 -7.04 -21.38 11.32
CA ARG A 166 -6.55 -20.33 12.23
C ARG A 166 -6.13 -19.07 11.49
N THR A 167 -6.07 -17.98 12.26
CA THR A 167 -5.60 -16.67 11.78
C THR A 167 -4.09 -16.67 11.50
N THR A 168 -3.68 -15.92 10.48
CA THR A 168 -2.28 -15.55 10.26
C THR A 168 -1.82 -14.37 11.10
N GLY A 169 -2.74 -13.67 11.80
CA GLY A 169 -2.49 -12.35 12.34
C GLY A 169 -2.50 -11.28 11.23
N GLY A 170 -2.32 -10.01 11.59
CA GLY A 170 -2.35 -8.93 10.60
C GLY A 170 -1.74 -7.63 11.10
N SER A 171 -1.69 -6.57 10.28
CA SER A 171 -2.34 -6.48 8.96
C SER A 171 -1.53 -7.01 7.77
N SER A 172 -0.26 -7.40 7.94
CA SER A 172 0.54 -8.02 6.86
C SER A 172 0.28 -9.53 6.76
N SER A 173 -1.00 -9.90 6.76
CA SER A 173 -1.51 -11.25 6.90
C SER A 173 -1.05 -12.17 5.77
N GLY A 174 -1.18 -11.73 4.51
CA GLY A 174 -0.70 -12.47 3.34
C GLY A 174 0.82 -12.57 3.29
N SER A 175 1.54 -11.49 3.63
CA SER A 175 3.01 -11.45 3.59
C SER A 175 3.63 -12.54 4.47
N ALA A 176 3.17 -12.67 5.72
CA ALA A 176 3.69 -13.70 6.63
C ALA A 176 3.28 -15.11 6.21
N ALA A 177 2.05 -15.31 5.71
CA ALA A 177 1.59 -16.61 5.22
C ALA A 177 2.45 -17.11 4.05
N LEU A 178 2.73 -16.25 3.07
CA LEU A 178 3.51 -16.61 1.87
C LEU A 178 4.97 -16.94 2.19
N VAL A 179 5.59 -16.18 3.11
CA VAL A 179 6.95 -16.47 3.58
C VAL A 179 6.99 -17.78 4.36
N ALA A 180 6.01 -18.01 5.24
CA ALA A 180 5.93 -19.25 6.04
C ALA A 180 5.67 -20.48 5.17
N ALA A 181 4.84 -20.36 4.13
CA ALA A 181 4.56 -21.43 3.17
C ALA A 181 5.71 -21.70 2.19
N GLY A 182 6.76 -20.87 2.18
CA GLY A 182 7.87 -20.98 1.22
C GLY A 182 7.50 -20.56 -0.20
N GLU A 183 6.35 -19.90 -0.39
CA GLU A 183 5.92 -19.39 -1.69
C GLU A 183 6.79 -18.22 -2.17
N VAL A 184 7.43 -17.49 -1.25
CA VAL A 184 8.41 -16.43 -1.52
C VAL A 184 9.56 -16.45 -0.51
N ASP A 185 10.67 -15.81 -0.84
CA ASP A 185 11.84 -15.76 0.03
C ASP A 185 11.73 -14.65 1.08
N LEU A 186 11.20 -13.50 0.68
CA LEU A 186 11.09 -12.29 1.50
C LEU A 186 9.73 -11.63 1.25
N ALA A 187 9.27 -10.82 2.20
CA ALA A 187 8.11 -9.98 2.02
C ALA A 187 8.31 -8.59 2.63
N LEU A 188 7.74 -7.57 1.98
CA LEU A 188 7.49 -6.29 2.63
C LEU A 188 6.19 -6.36 3.43
N GLY A 189 6.21 -5.79 4.63
CA GLY A 189 5.02 -5.53 5.43
C GLY A 189 4.98 -4.08 5.93
N GLY A 190 3.84 -3.69 6.46
CA GLY A 190 3.63 -2.40 7.15
C GLY A 190 3.25 -2.64 8.60
N ASP A 191 3.71 -1.79 9.52
CA ASP A 191 3.53 -1.92 10.97
C ASP A 191 3.17 -0.58 11.62
N GLN A 192 1.90 -0.44 11.97
CA GLN A 192 1.38 0.69 12.76
C GLN A 192 1.29 0.34 14.24
N GLY A 193 0.64 -0.79 14.55
CA GLY A 193 0.42 -1.28 15.91
C GLY A 193 0.99 -2.68 16.17
N GLY A 194 1.79 -3.23 15.26
CA GLY A 194 2.23 -4.62 15.29
C GLY A 194 2.14 -5.35 13.95
N SER A 195 1.71 -4.67 12.88
CA SER A 195 1.28 -5.34 11.65
C SER A 195 2.38 -6.06 10.85
N VAL A 196 3.67 -5.90 11.18
CA VAL A 196 4.76 -6.79 10.70
C VAL A 196 5.00 -7.90 11.73
N ARG A 197 5.06 -7.56 13.01
CA ARG A 197 5.46 -8.46 14.11
C ARG A 197 4.40 -9.51 14.46
N ILE A 198 3.13 -9.12 14.53
CA ILE A 198 2.00 -9.99 14.88
C ILE A 198 1.87 -11.15 13.87
N PRO A 199 1.75 -10.90 12.56
CA PRO A 199 1.58 -12.00 11.62
C PRO A 199 2.84 -12.86 11.52
N SER A 200 4.02 -12.28 11.71
CA SER A 200 5.25 -13.07 11.82
C SER A 200 5.25 -14.00 13.02
N ALA A 201 4.80 -13.56 14.19
CA ALA A 201 4.69 -14.40 15.37
C ALA A 201 3.70 -15.56 15.16
N PHE A 202 2.54 -15.30 14.56
CA PHE A 202 1.51 -16.34 14.34
C PHE A 202 1.85 -17.31 13.21
N CYS A 203 2.58 -16.88 12.18
CA CYS A 203 3.03 -17.73 11.09
C CYS A 203 4.44 -18.32 11.31
N GLY A 204 5.09 -18.07 12.44
CA GLY A 204 6.41 -18.63 12.73
C GLY A 204 7.53 -18.10 11.82
N THR A 205 7.46 -16.82 11.43
CA THR A 205 8.49 -16.12 10.64
C THR A 205 9.16 -15.03 11.46
N VAL A 206 10.22 -14.43 10.91
CA VAL A 206 10.87 -13.23 11.46
C VAL A 206 10.19 -12.00 10.87
N GLY A 207 9.67 -11.13 11.73
CA GLY A 207 9.13 -9.82 11.34
C GLY A 207 9.85 -8.72 12.10
N HIS A 208 10.51 -7.82 11.37
CA HIS A 208 11.25 -6.71 11.98
C HIS A 208 10.56 -5.39 11.69
N LYS A 209 10.07 -4.72 12.74
CA LYS A 209 9.68 -3.30 12.66
C LYS A 209 10.93 -2.45 12.92
N PRO A 210 11.47 -1.73 11.92
CA PRO A 210 12.65 -0.89 12.11
C PRO A 210 12.39 0.29 13.05
N SER A 211 13.44 1.03 13.36
CA SER A 211 13.31 2.36 13.98
C SER A 211 12.45 3.26 13.10
N HIS A 212 11.60 4.09 13.72
CA HIS A 212 10.75 5.03 12.99
C HIS A 212 11.60 5.94 12.10
N GLY A 213 11.17 6.15 10.86
CA GLY A 213 11.89 6.92 9.85
C GLY A 213 13.11 6.25 9.21
N LEU A 214 13.57 5.07 9.67
CA LEU A 214 14.72 4.40 9.07
C LEU A 214 14.42 3.87 7.67
N VAL A 215 13.27 3.23 7.48
CA VAL A 215 12.81 2.76 6.17
C VAL A 215 11.76 3.76 5.65
N PRO A 216 11.90 4.29 4.42
CA PRO A 216 10.99 5.30 3.90
C PRO A 216 9.60 4.70 3.68
N TYR A 217 8.57 5.45 4.12
CA TYR A 217 7.17 5.07 3.94
C TYR A 217 6.57 5.52 2.59
N THR A 218 7.38 6.21 1.75
CA THR A 218 6.97 6.75 0.45
C THR A 218 6.38 5.67 -0.46
N GLY A 219 5.14 5.87 -0.88
CA GLY A 219 4.38 4.95 -1.73
C GLY A 219 3.66 3.83 -0.97
N ALA A 220 3.63 3.87 0.37
CA ALA A 220 2.70 3.06 1.16
C ALA A 220 1.50 3.89 1.60
N PHE A 221 0.33 3.24 1.69
CA PHE A 221 -0.91 3.89 2.14
C PHE A 221 -0.75 4.33 3.61
N PRO A 222 -0.83 5.64 3.92
CA PRO A 222 -0.67 6.14 5.28
C PRO A 222 -1.89 5.79 6.15
N ILE A 223 -1.64 5.55 7.43
CA ILE A 223 -2.69 5.47 8.45
C ILE A 223 -2.53 6.63 9.42
N GLU A 224 -1.34 6.72 10.02
CA GLU A 224 -0.99 7.80 10.95
C GLU A 224 0.53 8.01 10.88
N PHE A 225 0.94 9.21 10.45
CA PHE A 225 2.32 9.47 10.03
C PHE A 225 3.37 9.24 11.13
N THR A 226 3.00 9.40 12.40
CA THR A 226 3.92 9.19 13.53
C THR A 226 4.05 7.72 13.91
N LEU A 227 3.17 6.85 13.40
CA LEU A 227 3.14 5.41 13.68
C LEU A 227 3.47 4.56 12.46
N ASP A 228 3.53 5.12 11.27
CA ASP A 228 3.73 4.39 10.02
C ASP A 228 5.17 3.85 9.87
N HIS A 229 5.30 2.53 9.77
CA HIS A 229 6.56 1.83 9.49
C HIS A 229 6.39 0.83 8.35
N LEU A 230 7.44 0.67 7.54
CA LEU A 230 7.62 -0.50 6.67
C LEU A 230 8.75 -1.37 7.22
N GLY A 231 8.68 -2.67 6.98
CA GLY A 231 9.70 -3.60 7.46
C GLY A 231 9.70 -4.95 6.74
N PRO A 232 10.80 -5.71 6.87
CA PRO A 232 10.92 -7.02 6.28
C PRO A 232 10.20 -8.10 7.09
N ILE A 233 9.59 -9.05 6.39
CA ILE A 233 9.11 -10.34 6.90
C ILE A 233 9.88 -11.44 6.16
N THR A 234 10.58 -12.31 6.89
CA THR A 234 11.52 -13.29 6.33
C THR A 234 11.53 -14.59 7.14
N ARG A 235 12.14 -15.66 6.61
CA ARG A 235 12.30 -16.92 7.38
C ARG A 235 13.42 -16.87 8.42
N THR A 236 14.41 -16.01 8.21
CA THR A 236 15.61 -15.94 9.07
C THR A 236 15.96 -14.51 9.43
N VAL A 237 16.60 -14.32 10.59
CA VAL A 237 17.11 -13.01 11.02
C VAL A 237 18.17 -12.49 10.05
N ALA A 238 19.00 -13.37 9.48
CA ALA A 238 19.99 -13.00 8.48
C ALA A 238 19.34 -12.39 7.23
N ASP A 239 18.25 -12.98 6.74
CA ASP A 239 17.48 -12.43 5.63
C ASP A 239 16.80 -11.10 5.98
N ALA A 240 16.29 -10.96 7.22
CA ALA A 240 15.70 -9.71 7.67
C ALA A 240 16.76 -8.59 7.67
N ALA A 241 17.97 -8.87 8.16
CA ALA A 241 19.08 -7.93 8.15
C ALA A 241 19.55 -7.59 6.73
N LEU A 242 19.65 -8.60 5.85
CA LEU A 242 20.00 -8.41 4.44
C LEU A 242 18.97 -7.50 3.74
N MET A 243 17.69 -7.80 3.87
CA MET A 243 16.63 -6.99 3.27
C MET A 243 16.62 -5.57 3.85
N LEU A 244 16.82 -5.42 5.17
CA LEU A 244 16.91 -4.12 5.83
C LEU A 244 18.06 -3.27 5.26
N SER A 245 19.24 -3.86 4.98
CA SER A 245 20.37 -3.15 4.36
C SER A 245 20.10 -2.62 2.96
N VAL A 246 19.08 -3.15 2.28
CA VAL A 246 18.65 -2.69 0.95
C VAL A 246 17.59 -1.61 1.05
N ILE A 247 16.65 -1.73 2.01
CA ILE A 247 15.48 -0.86 2.07
C ILE A 247 15.61 0.33 3.04
N ALA A 248 16.61 0.37 3.92
CA ALA A 248 16.91 1.51 4.80
C ALA A 248 17.58 2.66 4.02
#